data_AF-A0AA96X5P7-F1
#
_entry.id   AF-A0AA96X5P7-F1
#
_cell.length_a   1.000
_cell.length_b   1.000
_cell.length_c   1.000
_cell.angle_alpha   90.00
_cell.angle_beta   90.00
_cell.angle_gamma   90.00
#
_symmetry.space_group_name_H-M   'P 1'
#
loop_
_entity.id
_entity.type
_entity.pdbx_description
1 polymer ?
#
loop_
_entity_poly.entity_id
_entity_poly.type
_entity_poly.pdbx_seq_one_letter_code
_entity_poly.pdbx_strand_id
1 'polypeptide(L)'
;MSIDVNQLVADIKGAASAVINSDISELRGFSERQLSAMAQQTKMIAKAIASDEISGDLQDYFLDSLEDMAKNFANTLRGLLLVTIEKVWNAVLGVLWGTIEACTGISLKAAI
;
A
#
# COMPACT_ATOMS: atom_id res chain seq x y z
N MET A 1 21.50 21.02 24.44
CA MET A 1 20.79 21.83 23.42
C MET A 1 19.32 21.83 23.78
N SER A 2 18.57 22.92 23.62
CA SER A 2 17.11 22.93 23.89
C SER A 2 16.34 22.48 22.64
N ILE A 3 15.29 21.67 22.81
CA ILE A 3 14.43 21.21 21.71
C ILE A 3 13.43 22.32 21.37
N ASP A 4 13.38 22.71 20.08
CA ASP A 4 12.26 23.48 19.54
C ASP A 4 11.13 22.51 19.16
N VAL A 5 10.03 22.55 19.92
CA VAL A 5 8.89 21.65 19.73
C VAL A 5 8.19 21.89 18.39
N ASN A 6 8.13 23.13 17.91
CA ASN A 6 7.47 23.44 16.64
C ASN A 6 8.27 22.88 15.47
N GLN A 7 9.60 23.01 15.52
CA GLN A 7 10.48 22.41 14.51
C GLN A 7 10.38 20.89 14.54
N LEU A 8 10.41 20.28 15.72
CA LEU A 8 10.27 18.81 15.85
C LEU A 8 8.95 18.31 15.26
N VAL A 9 7.84 19.01 15.49
CA VAL A 9 6.54 18.67 14.88
C VAL A 9 6.60 18.79 13.36
N ALA A 10 7.27 19.81 12.82
CA ALA A 10 7.45 19.96 11.38
C ALA A 10 8.28 18.82 10.78
N ASP A 11 9.35 18.41 11.47
CA ASP A 11 10.24 17.32 11.03
C ASP A 11 9.52 15.97 11.04
N ILE A 12 8.75 15.68 12.08
CA ILE A 12 7.90 14.48 12.18
C ILE A 12 6.90 14.44 11.01
N LYS A 13 6.20 15.55 10.76
CA LYS A 13 5.25 15.65 9.64
C LYS A 13 5.94 15.46 8.30
N GLY A 14 7.13 16.04 8.12
CA GLY A 14 7.93 15.92 6.90
C GLY A 14 8.31 14.47 6.64
N ALA A 15 8.86 13.78 7.65
CA ALA A 15 9.28 12.39 7.54
C ALA A 15 8.11 11.45 7.22
N ALA A 16 6.99 11.58 7.94
CA ALA A 16 5.79 10.79 7.66
C ALA A 16 5.23 11.06 6.25
N SER A 17 5.15 12.33 5.84
CA SER A 17 4.60 12.69 4.53
C SER A 17 5.47 12.20 3.37
N ALA A 18 6.80 12.20 3.53
CA ALA A 18 7.71 11.68 2.52
C ALA A 18 7.44 10.20 2.21
N VAL A 19 7.25 9.38 3.25
CA VAL A 19 6.90 7.96 3.11
C VAL A 19 5.54 7.81 2.43
N ILE A 20 4.52 8.49 2.94
CA ILE A 20 3.15 8.39 2.41
C ILE A 20 3.11 8.75 0.93
N ASN A 21 3.74 9.87 0.54
CA ASN A 21 3.73 10.33 -0.84
C ASN A 21 4.44 9.37 -1.80
N SER A 22 5.55 8.77 -1.36
CA SER A 22 6.26 7.75 -2.13
C SER A 22 5.38 6.52 -2.36
N ASP A 23 4.89 5.93 -1.29
CA ASP A 23 4.15 4.66 -1.35
C ASP A 23 2.77 4.82 -2.02
N ILE A 24 2.07 5.95 -1.86
CA ILE A 24 0.78 6.21 -2.55
C ILE A 24 0.94 6.16 -4.08
N SER A 25 2.07 6.65 -4.60
CA SER A 25 2.32 6.62 -6.05
C SER A 25 2.43 5.18 -6.56
N GLU A 26 3.16 4.33 -5.83
CA GLU A 26 3.30 2.90 -6.15
C GLU A 26 1.96 2.15 -6.03
N LEU A 27 1.23 2.40 -4.94
CA LEU A 27 -0.10 1.83 -4.69
C LEU A 27 -1.11 2.20 -5.79
N ARG A 28 -1.06 3.44 -6.27
CA ARG A 28 -1.91 3.90 -7.38
C ARG A 28 -1.60 3.13 -8.65
N GLY A 29 -0.32 3.04 -9.02
CA GLY A 29 0.09 2.31 -10.22
C GLY A 29 -0.26 0.82 -10.14
N PHE A 30 -0.11 0.18 -8.98
CA PHE A 30 -0.57 -1.19 -8.76
C PHE A 30 -2.09 -1.30 -8.98
N SER A 31 -2.87 -0.42 -8.35
CA SER A 31 -4.33 -0.45 -8.40
C SER A 31 -4.86 -0.27 -9.82
N GLU A 32 -4.34 0.72 -10.55
CA GLU A 32 -4.74 0.96 -11.94
C GLU A 32 -4.49 -0.26 -12.84
N ARG A 33 -3.33 -0.91 -12.71
CA ARG A 33 -3.00 -2.11 -13.49
C ARG A 33 -3.93 -3.29 -13.16
N GLN A 34 -4.15 -3.58 -11.88
CA GLN A 34 -4.98 -4.72 -11.47
C GLN A 34 -6.45 -4.51 -11.83
N LEU A 35 -6.98 -3.31 -11.61
CA LEU A 35 -8.36 -2.97 -11.98
C LEU A 35 -8.57 -3.04 -13.50
N SER A 36 -7.61 -2.55 -14.29
CA SER A 36 -7.67 -2.65 -15.76
C SER A 36 -7.63 -4.11 -16.23
N ALA A 37 -6.77 -4.94 -15.65
CA ALA A 37 -6.69 -6.36 -15.97
C ALA A 37 -8.00 -7.10 -15.64
N MET A 38 -8.58 -6.87 -14.46
CA MET A 38 -9.88 -7.41 -14.09
C MET A 38 -10.98 -6.98 -15.06
N ALA A 39 -11.03 -5.70 -15.43
CA ALA A 39 -12.02 -5.22 -16.40
C ALA A 39 -11.86 -5.88 -17.79
N GLN A 40 -10.62 -6.09 -18.25
CA GLN A 40 -10.36 -6.80 -19.51
C GLN A 40 -10.78 -8.27 -19.43
N GLN A 41 -10.47 -8.94 -18.33
CA GLN A 41 -10.87 -10.34 -18.09
C GLN A 41 -12.40 -10.48 -18.07
N THR A 42 -13.10 -9.59 -17.37
CA THR A 42 -14.57 -9.54 -17.35
C THR A 42 -15.14 -9.36 -18.76
N LYS A 43 -14.56 -8.46 -19.56
CA LYS A 43 -14.98 -8.26 -20.96
C LYS A 43 -14.80 -9.53 -21.80
N MET A 44 -13.68 -10.25 -21.63
CA MET A 44 -13.42 -11.50 -22.37
C MET A 44 -14.41 -12.59 -21.99
N ILE A 45 -14.64 -12.79 -20.68
CA ILE A 45 -15.60 -13.78 -20.17
C ILE A 45 -17.02 -13.46 -20.66
N ALA A 46 -17.46 -12.20 -20.54
CA ALA A 46 -18.78 -11.80 -21.00
C ALA A 46 -18.99 -12.06 -22.50
N LYS A 47 -17.97 -11.82 -23.33
CA LYS A 47 -18.04 -12.11 -24.77
C LYS A 47 -18.17 -13.62 -25.04
N ALA A 48 -17.38 -14.44 -24.36
CA ALA A 48 -17.37 -15.89 -24.53
C ALA A 48 -18.66 -16.57 -24.02
N ILE A 49 -19.26 -16.03 -22.95
CA ILE A 49 -20.61 -16.45 -22.51
C ILE A 49 -21.64 -16.08 -23.58
N ALA A 50 -21.58 -14.87 -24.13
CA ALA A 50 -22.53 -14.41 -25.16
C ALA A 50 -22.41 -15.19 -26.48
N SER A 51 -21.25 -15.78 -26.79
CA SER A 51 -21.05 -16.65 -27.95
C SER A 51 -21.27 -18.15 -27.66
N ASP A 52 -21.72 -18.51 -26.46
CA ASP A 52 -21.91 -19.90 -26.01
C ASP A 52 -20.61 -20.74 -25.98
N GLU A 53 -19.45 -20.08 -26.03
CA GLU A 53 -18.12 -20.71 -25.87
C GLU A 53 -17.85 -21.10 -24.40
N ILE A 54 -18.47 -20.40 -23.45
CA ILE A 54 -18.45 -20.68 -22.01
C ILE A 54 -19.90 -20.84 -21.53
N SER A 55 -20.24 -22.01 -20.99
CA SER A 55 -21.58 -22.32 -20.47
C SER A 55 -21.54 -23.39 -19.38
N GLY A 56 -22.64 -23.53 -18.63
CA GLY A 56 -22.76 -24.50 -17.54
C GLY A 56 -21.66 -24.34 -16.48
N ASP A 57 -21.11 -25.46 -16.01
CA ASP A 57 -20.07 -25.48 -14.98
C ASP A 57 -18.82 -24.65 -15.34
N LEU A 58 -18.52 -24.48 -16.64
CA LEU A 58 -17.39 -23.66 -17.07
C LEU A 58 -17.65 -22.16 -16.83
N GLN A 59 -18.90 -21.72 -16.94
CA GLN A 59 -19.29 -20.35 -16.60
C GLN A 59 -19.05 -20.06 -15.12
N ASP A 60 -19.51 -20.93 -14.24
CA ASP A 60 -19.34 -20.78 -12.78
C ASP A 60 -17.86 -20.73 -12.42
N TYR A 61 -17.04 -21.61 -13.00
CA TYR A 61 -15.58 -21.58 -12.81
C TYR A 61 -14.95 -20.22 -13.15
N PHE A 62 -15.34 -19.59 -14.27
CA PHE A 62 -14.78 -18.30 -14.66
C PHE A 62 -15.31 -17.14 -13.81
N LEU A 63 -16.55 -17.21 -13.33
CA LEU A 63 -17.12 -16.22 -12.42
C LEU A 63 -16.47 -16.30 -11.02
N ASP A 64 -16.26 -17.51 -10.50
CA ASP A 64 -15.53 -17.74 -9.26
C ASP A 64 -14.09 -17.24 -9.38
N SER A 65 -13.43 -17.48 -10.52
CA SER A 65 -12.09 -16.95 -10.77
C SER A 65 -12.05 -15.42 -10.76
N LEU A 66 -13.08 -14.72 -11.25
CA LEU A 66 -13.17 -13.26 -11.17
C LEU A 66 -13.35 -12.79 -9.72
N GLU A 67 -14.16 -13.50 -8.93
CA GLU A 67 -14.33 -13.23 -7.51
C GLU A 67 -13.00 -13.36 -6.76
N ASP A 68 -12.24 -14.43 -7.03
CA ASP A 68 -10.93 -14.65 -6.44
C ASP A 68 -9.92 -13.58 -6.84
N MET A 69 -9.94 -13.11 -8.10
CA MET A 69 -9.11 -11.97 -8.52
C MET A 69 -9.43 -10.72 -7.70
N ALA A 70 -10.71 -10.41 -7.48
CA ALA A 70 -11.12 -9.26 -6.67
C ALA A 70 -10.69 -9.40 -5.19
N LYS A 71 -10.86 -10.58 -4.60
CA LYS A 71 -10.40 -10.88 -3.23
C LYS A 71 -8.88 -10.72 -3.11
N ASN A 72 -8.13 -11.28 -4.06
CA ASN A 72 -6.66 -11.21 -4.07
C ASN A 72 -6.16 -9.78 -4.25
N PHE A 73 -6.82 -8.98 -5.09
CA PHE A 73 -6.54 -7.55 -5.22
C PHE A 73 -6.69 -6.84 -3.87
N ALA A 74 -7.83 -7.02 -3.18
CA ALA A 74 -8.08 -6.38 -1.88
C ALA A 74 -7.07 -6.82 -0.80
N ASN A 75 -6.74 -8.11 -0.74
CA ASN A 75 -5.75 -8.64 0.21
C ASN A 75 -4.34 -8.11 -0.06
N THR A 76 -3.95 -8.01 -1.33
CA THR A 76 -2.65 -7.45 -1.72
C THR A 76 -2.58 -5.97 -1.36
N LEU A 77 -3.63 -5.21 -1.67
CA LEU A 77 -3.72 -3.79 -1.32
C LEU A 77 -3.61 -3.58 0.19
N ARG A 78 -4.28 -4.40 0.99
CA ARG A 78 -4.15 -4.40 2.45
C ARG A 78 -2.71 -4.65 2.90
N GLY A 79 -2.04 -5.63 2.32
CA GLY A 79 -0.64 -5.96 2.65
C GLY A 79 0.30 -4.79 2.35
N LEU A 80 0.14 -4.16 1.17
CA LEU A 80 0.95 -2.99 0.81
C LEU A 80 0.71 -1.80 1.75
N LEU A 81 -0.55 -1.53 2.13
CA LEU A 81 -0.88 -0.48 3.09
C LEU A 81 -0.28 -0.73 4.47
N LEU A 82 -0.26 -1.98 4.94
CA LEU A 82 0.37 -2.35 6.21
C LEU A 82 1.87 -1.99 6.20
N VAL A 83 2.57 -2.31 5.11
CA VAL A 83 3.99 -1.94 4.92
C VAL A 83 4.17 -0.43 4.90
N THR A 84 3.27 0.34 4.25
CA THR A 84 3.34 1.80 4.28
C THR A 84 3.18 2.35 5.70
N ILE A 85 2.24 1.81 6.49
CA ILE A 85 2.04 2.20 7.89
C ILE A 85 3.30 1.92 8.73
N GLU A 86 3.92 0.76 8.55
CA GLU A 86 5.20 0.40 9.19
C GLU A 86 6.31 1.36 8.77
N LYS A 87 6.45 1.71 7.48
CA LYS A 87 7.46 2.70 7.10
C LYS A 87 7.20 4.07 7.74
N VAL A 88 5.94 4.48 7.84
CA VAL A 88 5.56 5.76 8.45
C VAL A 88 5.93 5.81 9.92
N TRP A 89 5.59 4.78 10.71
CA TRP A 89 5.97 4.79 12.13
C TRP A 89 7.49 4.87 12.29
N ASN A 90 8.26 4.25 11.39
CA ASN A 90 9.71 4.07 11.54
C ASN A 90 10.41 5.36 11.17
N ALA A 91 9.89 6.07 10.17
CA ALA A 91 10.33 7.43 9.85
C ALA A 91 10.07 8.39 11.02
N VAL A 92 8.91 8.29 11.68
CA VAL A 92 8.60 9.11 12.87
C VAL A 92 9.54 8.78 14.04
N LEU A 93 9.75 7.50 14.33
CA LEU A 93 10.70 7.08 15.36
C LEU A 93 12.13 7.55 15.01
N GLY A 94 12.54 7.46 13.75
CA GLY A 94 13.84 7.98 13.30
C GLY A 94 14.07 9.45 13.66
N VAL A 95 13.08 10.32 13.43
CA VAL A 95 13.16 11.75 13.80
C VAL A 95 13.25 11.93 15.31
N LEU A 96 12.38 11.24 16.07
CA LEU A 96 12.32 11.35 17.53
C LEU A 96 13.63 10.88 18.17
N TRP A 97 14.15 9.71 17.76
CA TRP A 97 15.39 9.15 18.29
C TRP A 97 16.55 10.06 17.95
N GLY A 98 16.70 10.47 16.68
CA GLY A 98 17.78 11.37 16.26
C GLY A 98 17.79 12.69 17.03
N THR A 99 16.62 13.22 17.37
CA THR A 99 16.50 14.43 18.21
C THR A 99 17.03 14.19 19.64
N ILE A 100 16.68 13.04 20.24
CA ILE A 100 17.16 12.67 21.58
C ILE A 100 18.67 12.44 21.57
N GLU A 101 19.20 11.72 20.57
CA GLU A 101 20.64 11.49 20.42
C GLU A 101 21.40 12.81 20.31
N ALA A 102 20.92 13.73 19.47
CA ALA A 102 21.52 15.06 19.29
C ALA A 102 21.52 15.91 20.58
N CYS A 103 20.51 15.74 21.44
CA CYS A 103 20.40 16.51 22.68
C CYS A 103 21.18 15.91 23.86
N THR A 104 21.29 14.58 23.91
CA THR A 104 21.81 13.85 25.07
C THR A 104 23.19 13.22 24.85
N GLY A 105 23.60 13.03 23.60
CA GLY A 105 24.82 12.31 23.23
C GLY A 105 24.74 10.79 23.45
N ILE A 106 23.58 10.26 23.84
CA ILE A 106 23.33 8.82 23.94
C ILE A 106 23.08 8.30 22.52
N SER A 107 23.63 7.12 22.19
CA SER A 107 23.26 6.42 20.95
C SER A 107 22.11 5.45 21.23
N LEU A 108 21.00 5.64 20.53
CA LEU A 108 19.81 4.81 20.58
C LEU A 108 19.77 3.93 19.33
N LYS A 109 19.51 2.63 19.49
CA LYS A 109 19.31 1.75 18.32
C LYS A 109 18.08 2.23 17.55
N ALA A 110 18.23 2.34 16.23
CA ALA A 110 17.14 2.66 15.32
C ALA A 110 15.99 1.64 15.45
N ALA A 111 14.76 2.11 15.30
CA ALA A 111 13.60 1.25 15.16
C ALA A 111 13.75 0.38 13.89
N ILE A 112 13.42 -0.91 14.01
CA ILE A 112 13.53 -1.93 12.97
C ILE A 112 12.42 -1.72 11.94
#